data_AF-A0A7V8AK59-F1
#
_entry.id   AF-A0A7V8AK59-F1
#
_cell.length_a   1.000
_cell.length_b   1.000
_cell.length_c   1.000
_cell.angle_alpha   90.00
_cell.angle_beta   90.00
_cell.angle_gamma   90.00
#
_symmetry.space_group_name_H-M   'P 1'
#
loop_
_entity.id
_entity.type
_entity.pdbx_description
1 polymer ?
#
loop_
_entity_poly.entity_id
_entity_poly.type
_entity_poly.pdbx_seq_one_letter_code
_entity_poly.pdbx_strand_id
1 'polypeptide(L)'
;MVELWNGYLWPLVIIVLQTILVVGPIMLGIAYLTLAERKVIAAIQLRKGPNVVGPFGLLQPIADGLKLLLKETVIPARANRGIFILAPLLTFILALMAWAVIPFNEGWVLSNINVGILYLFALSSTGVYGIIMAGWASNSKYAFLGGLRSAGQMVSYE
;
A
#
# COMPACT_ATOMS: atom_id res chain seq x y z
N MET A 1 -12.64 15.08 34.08
CA MET A 1 -12.98 13.69 33.70
C MET A 1 -13.94 13.64 32.52
N VAL A 2 -15.09 14.31 32.56
CA VAL A 2 -16.06 14.33 31.44
C VAL A 2 -15.47 14.93 30.14
N GLU A 3 -14.63 15.97 30.24
CA GLU A 3 -13.95 16.57 29.07
C GLU A 3 -12.92 15.64 28.42
N LEU A 4 -12.25 14.77 29.19
CA LEU A 4 -11.32 13.78 28.64
C LEU A 4 -12.07 12.73 27.80
N TRP A 5 -13.22 12.27 28.30
CA TRP A 5 -14.04 11.27 27.62
C TRP A 5 -14.73 11.81 26.37
N ASN A 6 -15.41 12.97 26.48
CA ASN A 6 -16.18 13.54 25.37
C ASN A 6 -15.32 14.33 24.38
N GLY A 7 -14.24 14.96 24.84
CA GLY A 7 -13.38 15.78 24.00
C GLY A 7 -12.31 14.99 23.25
N TYR A 8 -11.75 13.95 23.86
CA TYR A 8 -10.59 13.26 23.30
C TYR A 8 -10.83 11.77 23.04
N LEU A 9 -11.32 11.02 24.03
CA LEU A 9 -11.42 9.56 23.89
C LEU A 9 -12.50 9.13 22.89
N TRP A 10 -13.71 9.70 22.97
CA TRP A 10 -14.80 9.31 22.08
C TRP A 10 -14.53 9.68 20.61
N PRO A 11 -14.05 10.89 20.28
CA PRO A 11 -13.66 11.22 18.91
C PRO A 11 -12.51 10.34 18.40
N LEU A 12 -11.51 10.05 19.24
CA LEU A 12 -10.40 9.18 18.86
C LEU A 12 -10.88 7.77 18.50
N VAL A 13 -11.78 7.18 19.29
CA VAL A 13 -12.37 5.86 18.99
C VAL A 13 -13.11 5.89 17.64
N ILE A 14 -13.89 6.94 17.38
CA ILE A 14 -14.61 7.08 16.10
C ILE A 14 -13.63 7.14 14.92
N ILE A 15 -12.57 7.96 15.01
CA ILE A 15 -11.58 8.11 13.95
C ILE A 15 -10.86 6.77 13.68
N VAL A 16 -10.50 6.05 14.74
CA VAL A 16 -9.86 4.73 14.60
C VAL A 16 -10.80 3.73 13.93
N LEU A 17 -12.07 3.70 14.31
CA LEU A 17 -13.06 2.82 13.68
C LEU A 17 -13.27 3.17 12.19
N GLN A 18 -13.40 4.45 11.85
CA GLN A 18 -13.50 4.90 10.47
C GLN A 18 -12.25 4.51 9.66
N THR A 19 -11.07 4.65 10.24
CA THR A 19 -9.81 4.25 9.59
C THR A 19 -9.77 2.75 9.31
N ILE A 20 -10.17 1.92 10.28
CA ILE A 20 -10.26 0.46 10.09
C ILE A 20 -11.27 0.09 9.00
N LEU A 21 -12.42 0.78 8.97
CA LEU A 21 -13.45 0.58 7.95
C LEU A 21 -13.01 0.96 6.55
N VAL A 22 -12.05 1.87 6.40
CA VAL A 22 -11.47 2.22 5.10
C VAL A 22 -10.32 1.28 4.75
N VAL A 23 -9.34 1.12 5.64
CA VAL A 23 -8.12 0.33 5.38
C VAL A 23 -8.42 -1.16 5.22
N GLY A 24 -9.33 -1.73 6.02
CA GLY A 24 -9.66 -3.16 5.99
C GLY A 24 -10.14 -3.63 4.61
N PRO A 25 -11.22 -3.05 4.07
CA PRO A 25 -11.70 -3.37 2.72
C PRO A 25 -10.68 -3.06 1.62
N ILE A 26 -9.88 -2.00 1.73
CA ILE A 26 -8.82 -1.70 0.76
C ILE A 26 -7.78 -2.82 0.74
N MET A 27 -7.32 -3.28 1.91
CA MET A 27 -6.33 -4.37 2.00
C MET A 27 -6.87 -5.69 1.44
N LEU A 28 -8.15 -6.00 1.72
CA LEU A 28 -8.83 -7.16 1.12
C LEU A 28 -8.96 -6.99 -0.40
N GLY A 29 -9.33 -5.80 -0.86
CA GLY A 29 -9.44 -5.46 -2.27
C GLY A 29 -8.12 -5.67 -3.01
N ILE A 30 -7.00 -5.17 -2.46
CA ILE A 30 -5.66 -5.36 -3.03
C ILE A 30 -5.29 -6.84 -3.07
N ALA A 31 -5.57 -7.60 -2.01
CA ALA A 31 -5.31 -9.03 -1.99
C ALA A 31 -6.04 -9.77 -3.13
N TYR A 32 -7.34 -9.51 -3.31
CA TYR A 32 -8.13 -10.12 -4.38
C TYR A 32 -7.83 -9.54 -5.77
N LEU A 33 -7.35 -8.29 -5.87
CA LEU A 33 -6.88 -7.70 -7.12
C LEU A 33 -5.75 -8.54 -7.73
N THR A 34 -4.81 -9.03 -6.90
CA THR A 34 -3.72 -9.91 -7.39
C THR A 34 -4.24 -11.24 -7.96
N LEU A 35 -5.29 -11.81 -7.35
CA LEU A 35 -5.95 -13.01 -7.89
C LEU A 35 -6.69 -12.70 -9.19
N ALA A 36 -7.40 -11.58 -9.24
CA ALA A 36 -8.13 -11.13 -10.40
C ALA A 36 -7.17 -10.89 -11.58
N GLU A 37 -6.06 -10.19 -11.37
CA GLU A 37 -5.01 -9.97 -12.35
C GLU A 37 -4.50 -11.30 -12.94
N ARG A 38 -4.13 -12.27 -12.08
CA ARG A 38 -3.68 -13.60 -12.53
C ARG A 38 -4.75 -14.33 -13.35
N LYS A 39 -6.02 -14.24 -12.97
CA LYS A 39 -7.12 -14.90 -13.69
C LYS A 39 -7.44 -14.23 -15.02
N VAL A 40 -7.47 -12.91 -15.07
CA VAL A 40 -7.76 -12.14 -16.29
C VAL A 40 -6.64 -12.35 -17.30
N ILE A 41 -5.37 -12.23 -16.90
CA ILE A 41 -4.24 -12.45 -17.82
C ILE A 41 -4.22 -13.90 -18.30
N ALA A 42 -4.50 -14.88 -17.44
CA ALA A 42 -4.61 -16.27 -17.85
C ALA A 42 -5.72 -16.47 -18.89
N ALA A 43 -6.89 -15.86 -18.69
CA ALA A 43 -8.00 -15.93 -19.63
C ALA A 43 -7.65 -15.31 -20.99
N ILE A 44 -6.96 -14.16 -21.02
CA ILE A 44 -6.44 -13.55 -22.25
C ILE A 44 -5.48 -14.52 -22.98
N GLN A 45 -4.66 -15.23 -22.22
CA GLN A 45 -3.70 -16.22 -22.72
C GLN A 45 -4.32 -17.59 -23.00
N LEU A 46 -5.66 -17.73 -22.98
CA LEU A 46 -6.37 -19.00 -23.19
C LEU A 46 -5.94 -20.13 -22.24
N ARG A 47 -5.54 -19.79 -21.00
CA ARG A 47 -5.23 -20.75 -19.93
C ARG A 47 -6.02 -20.44 -18.67
N LYS A 48 -6.17 -21.44 -17.80
CA LYS A 48 -6.83 -21.24 -16.50
C LYS A 48 -5.85 -20.59 -15.51
N GLY A 49 -6.30 -19.55 -14.83
CA GLY A 49 -5.59 -18.96 -13.69
C GLY A 49 -5.63 -19.88 -12.45
N PRO A 50 -5.23 -19.38 -11.27
CA PRO A 50 -5.26 -20.16 -10.03
C PRO A 50 -6.65 -20.77 -9.77
N ASN A 51 -6.73 -22.10 -9.67
CA ASN A 51 -7.99 -22.84 -9.52
C ASN A 51 -7.92 -23.97 -8.46
N VAL A 52 -6.79 -24.15 -7.78
CA VAL A 52 -6.57 -25.27 -6.85
C VAL A 52 -6.73 -24.85 -5.39
N VAL A 53 -6.28 -23.66 -5.01
CA VAL A 53 -6.28 -23.20 -3.61
C VAL A 53 -7.68 -22.68 -3.24
N GLY A 54 -8.54 -23.59 -2.76
CA GLY A 54 -9.94 -23.33 -2.42
C GLY A 54 -10.88 -23.27 -3.63
N PRO A 55 -12.18 -23.05 -3.42
CA PRO A 55 -13.17 -22.95 -4.51
C PRO A 55 -12.76 -21.85 -5.49
N PHE A 56 -12.61 -22.19 -6.77
CA PHE A 56 -12.14 -21.29 -7.83
C PHE A 56 -10.82 -20.55 -7.52
N GLY A 57 -9.96 -21.05 -6.61
CA GLY A 57 -8.73 -20.34 -6.24
C GLY A 57 -8.93 -19.12 -5.34
N LEU A 58 -10.10 -18.91 -4.73
CA LEU A 58 -10.40 -17.75 -3.87
C LEU A 58 -9.49 -17.65 -2.64
N LEU A 59 -8.93 -18.76 -2.17
CA LEU A 59 -8.03 -18.77 -1.01
C LEU A 59 -6.56 -18.49 -1.39
N GLN A 60 -6.26 -18.27 -2.68
CA GLN A 60 -4.90 -18.04 -3.16
C GLN A 60 -4.23 -16.81 -2.51
N PRO A 61 -4.85 -15.63 -2.38
CA PRO A 61 -4.20 -14.47 -1.76
C PRO A 61 -3.85 -14.72 -0.28
N ILE A 62 -4.71 -15.45 0.44
CA ILE A 62 -4.48 -15.84 1.83
C ILE A 62 -3.28 -16.79 1.92
N ALA A 63 -3.20 -17.78 1.03
CA ALA A 63 -2.07 -18.71 0.98
C ALA A 63 -0.75 -18.00 0.64
N ASP A 64 -0.76 -17.06 -0.31
CA ASP A 64 0.42 -16.26 -0.67
C ASP A 64 0.87 -15.38 0.50
N GLY A 65 -0.07 -14.74 1.19
CA GLY A 65 0.20 -13.93 2.38
C GLY A 65 0.78 -14.76 3.53
N LEU A 66 0.14 -15.89 3.87
CA LEU A 66 0.62 -16.78 4.93
C LEU A 66 2.02 -17.33 4.60
N LYS A 67 2.28 -17.68 3.35
CA LYS A 67 3.59 -18.10 2.89
C LYS A 67 4.65 -17.04 3.11
N LEU A 68 4.36 -15.77 2.82
CA LEU A 68 5.31 -14.67 3.02
C LEU A 68 5.56 -14.39 4.50
N LEU A 69 4.54 -14.51 5.37
CA LEU A 69 4.68 -14.35 6.82
C LEU A 69 5.53 -15.45 7.46
N LEU A 70 5.43 -16.68 6.97
CA LEU A 70 6.24 -17.80 7.44
C LEU A 70 7.65 -17.83 6.86
N LYS A 71 7.93 -16.97 5.86
CA LYS A 71 9.24 -16.97 5.20
C LYS A 71 10.26 -16.22 6.05
N GLU A 72 11.46 -16.77 6.13
CA GLU A 72 12.59 -16.13 6.80
C GLU A 72 12.90 -14.75 6.19
N THR A 73 13.13 -13.78 7.07
CA THR A 73 13.48 -12.41 6.68
C THR A 73 14.97 -12.32 6.37
N VAL A 74 15.31 -12.21 5.09
CA VAL A 74 16.71 -12.07 4.64
C VAL A 74 17.01 -10.61 4.34
N ILE A 75 17.88 -10.00 5.14
CA ILE A 75 18.40 -8.64 4.89
C ILE A 75 19.83 -8.76 4.33
N PRO A 76 20.12 -8.20 3.13
CA PRO A 76 21.46 -8.30 2.55
C PRO A 76 22.53 -7.69 3.45
N ALA A 77 23.69 -8.35 3.56
CA ALA A 77 24.77 -7.91 4.46
C ALA A 77 25.34 -6.52 4.13
N ARG A 78 25.32 -6.13 2.85
CA ARG A 78 25.83 -4.83 2.37
C ARG A 78 24.76 -3.72 2.37
N ALA A 79 23.49 -4.05 2.65
CA ALA A 79 22.40 -3.09 2.63
C ALA A 79 22.41 -2.22 3.90
N ASN A 80 21.93 -0.98 3.75
CA ASN A 80 21.65 -0.13 4.92
C ASN A 80 20.34 -0.60 5.57
N ARG A 81 20.44 -1.32 6.68
CA ARG A 81 19.28 -1.96 7.33
C ARG A 81 18.15 -1.00 7.68
N GLY A 82 18.47 0.19 8.18
CA GLY A 82 17.45 1.16 8.59
C GLY A 82 16.60 1.61 7.41
N ILE A 83 17.26 2.04 6.34
CA ILE A 83 16.57 2.57 5.15
C ILE A 83 15.92 1.44 4.35
N PHE A 84 16.51 0.25 4.36
CA PHE A 84 15.94 -0.92 3.69
C PHE A 84 14.58 -1.33 4.27
N ILE A 85 14.37 -1.13 5.57
CA ILE A 85 13.09 -1.39 6.24
C ILE A 85 12.15 -0.17 6.14
N LEU A 86 12.68 1.04 6.30
CA LEU A 86 11.87 2.26 6.27
C LEU A 86 11.33 2.61 4.88
N ALA A 87 12.07 2.31 3.82
CA ALA A 87 11.66 2.63 2.45
C ALA A 87 10.32 1.98 2.04
N PRO A 88 10.11 0.66 2.18
CA PRO A 88 8.81 0.03 1.88
C PRO A 88 7.72 0.45 2.87
N LEU A 89 8.07 0.80 4.11
CA LEU A 89 7.10 1.33 5.07
C LEU A 89 6.59 2.72 4.64
N LEU A 90 7.49 3.60 4.19
CA LEU A 90 7.14 4.92 3.72
C LEU A 90 6.19 4.85 2.52
N THR A 91 6.53 4.07 1.49
CA THR A 91 5.67 3.95 0.30
C THR A 91 4.30 3.39 0.65
N PHE A 92 4.24 2.40 1.55
CA PHE A 92 2.99 1.82 2.00
C PHE A 92 2.12 2.81 2.77
N ILE A 93 2.70 3.56 3.72
CA ILE A 93 1.97 4.58 4.49
C ILE A 93 1.47 5.69 3.57
N LEU A 94 2.29 6.20 2.65
CA LEU A 94 1.88 7.24 1.70
C LEU A 94 0.72 6.77 0.81
N ALA A 95 0.77 5.52 0.32
CA ALA A 95 -0.30 4.94 -0.47
C ALA A 95 -1.61 4.83 0.31
N LEU A 96 -1.57 4.42 1.59
CA LEU A 96 -2.77 4.37 2.43
C LEU A 96 -3.29 5.75 2.83
N MET A 97 -2.41 6.72 3.08
CA MET A 97 -2.80 8.09 3.40
C MET A 97 -3.54 8.75 2.24
N ALA A 98 -3.21 8.43 0.99
CA ALA A 98 -3.92 8.96 -0.18
C ALA A 98 -5.42 8.65 -0.15
N TRP A 99 -5.82 7.52 0.44
CA TRP A 99 -7.23 7.14 0.56
C TRP A 99 -8.01 7.94 1.61
N ALA A 100 -7.37 8.73 2.47
CA ALA A 100 -8.05 9.49 3.52
C ALA A 100 -9.00 10.56 2.97
N VAL A 101 -8.75 11.05 1.74
CA VAL A 101 -9.48 12.18 1.15
C VAL A 101 -10.47 11.74 0.07
N ILE A 102 -10.44 10.48 -0.35
CA ILE A 102 -11.31 9.98 -1.41
C ILE A 102 -12.73 9.78 -0.87
N PRO A 103 -13.76 10.44 -1.42
CA PRO A 103 -15.14 10.25 -0.99
C PRO A 103 -15.71 8.95 -1.59
N PHE A 104 -16.36 8.14 -0.75
CA PHE A 104 -17.04 6.90 -1.18
C PHE A 104 -18.53 7.14 -1.50
N ASN A 105 -19.12 8.16 -0.89
CA ASN A 105 -20.49 8.62 -1.10
C ASN A 105 -20.62 10.07 -0.61
N GLU A 106 -21.78 10.70 -0.77
CA GLU A 106 -22.07 12.02 -0.23
C GLU A 106 -21.87 12.03 1.30
N GLY A 107 -20.97 12.90 1.78
CA GLY A 107 -20.60 12.97 3.20
C GLY A 107 -19.75 11.81 3.73
N TRP A 108 -19.47 10.77 2.93
CA TRP A 108 -18.69 9.60 3.34
C TRP A 108 -17.25 9.75 2.89
N VAL A 109 -16.49 10.51 3.68
CA VAL A 109 -15.05 10.72 3.51
C VAL A 109 -14.39 10.70 4.89
N LEU A 110 -13.19 10.12 4.98
CA LEU A 110 -12.48 10.01 6.26
C LEU A 110 -12.00 11.39 6.74
N SER A 111 -11.44 12.19 5.83
CA SER A 111 -11.05 13.57 6.10
C SER A 111 -11.51 14.48 4.96
N ASN A 112 -12.52 15.30 5.22
CA ASN A 112 -12.97 16.32 4.27
C ASN A 112 -12.04 17.55 4.35
N ILE A 113 -11.08 17.62 3.44
CA ILE A 113 -10.13 18.72 3.35
C ILE A 113 -10.46 19.55 2.11
N ASN A 114 -10.58 20.86 2.26
CA ASN A 114 -10.85 21.79 1.14
C ASN A 114 -9.80 21.70 0.02
N VAL A 115 -8.57 21.31 0.34
CA VAL A 115 -7.43 21.18 -0.58
C VAL A 115 -7.12 19.72 -0.93
N GLY A 116 -8.15 18.88 -1.05
CA GLY A 116 -7.98 17.44 -1.23
C GLY A 116 -7.17 17.01 -2.47
N ILE A 117 -7.29 17.75 -3.58
CA ILE A 117 -6.50 17.49 -4.79
C ILE A 117 -5.02 17.78 -4.57
N LEU A 118 -4.71 18.92 -3.94
CA LEU A 118 -3.32 19.28 -3.60
C LEU A 118 -2.70 18.29 -2.61
N TYR A 119 -3.51 17.74 -1.70
CA TYR A 119 -3.08 16.68 -0.79
C TYR A 119 -2.66 15.41 -1.55
N LEU A 120 -3.45 14.97 -2.52
CA LEU A 120 -3.10 13.81 -3.35
C LEU A 120 -1.82 14.05 -4.17
N PHE A 121 -1.67 15.24 -4.74
CA PHE A 121 -0.47 15.61 -5.49
C PHE A 121 0.78 15.62 -4.58
N ALA A 122 0.68 16.22 -3.39
CA ALA A 122 1.76 16.22 -2.42
C ALA A 122 2.16 14.81 -1.99
N LEU A 123 1.18 13.93 -1.73
CA LEU A 123 1.46 12.54 -1.38
C LEU A 123 2.11 11.77 -2.52
N SER A 124 1.63 11.94 -3.75
CA SER A 124 2.22 11.33 -4.95
C SER A 124 3.69 11.70 -5.06
N SER A 125 4.00 13.00 -5.07
CA SER A 125 5.38 13.47 -5.24
C SER A 125 6.29 13.02 -4.09
N THR A 126 5.76 12.90 -2.87
CA THR A 126 6.53 12.32 -1.76
C THR A 126 6.76 10.81 -1.88
N GLY A 127 5.88 10.09 -2.59
CA GLY A 127 6.01 8.66 -2.88
C GLY A 127 7.27 8.31 -3.67
N VAL A 128 7.72 9.23 -4.54
CA VAL A 128 8.96 9.11 -5.32
C VAL A 128 10.18 8.93 -4.40
N TYR A 129 10.21 9.60 -3.25
CA TYR A 129 11.32 9.44 -2.29
C TYR A 129 11.41 8.03 -1.74
N GLY A 130 10.29 7.36 -1.50
CA GLY A 130 10.28 5.96 -1.05
C GLY A 130 10.95 5.01 -2.04
N ILE A 131 10.75 5.23 -3.35
CA ILE A 131 11.34 4.41 -4.40
C ILE A 131 12.85 4.67 -4.56
N ILE A 132 13.29 5.93 -4.48
CA ILE A 132 14.72 6.26 -4.51
C ILE A 132 15.43 5.65 -3.28
N MET A 133 14.83 5.79 -2.10
CA MET A 133 15.38 5.21 -0.87
C MET A 133 15.48 3.68 -0.93
N ALA A 134 14.47 3.00 -1.48
CA ALA A 134 14.49 1.55 -1.66
C ALA A 134 15.63 1.10 -2.58
N GLY A 135 15.84 1.81 -3.70
CA GLY A 135 16.94 1.54 -4.64
C GLY A 135 18.31 1.75 -4.01
N TRP A 136 18.48 2.85 -3.27
CA TRP A 136 19.74 3.18 -2.60
C TRP A 136 20.08 2.23 -1.45
N ALA A 137 19.08 1.82 -0.66
CA ALA A 137 19.27 0.98 0.52
C ALA A 137 19.94 -0.37 0.25
N SER A 138 19.76 -0.93 -0.95
CA SER A 138 20.34 -2.24 -1.31
C SER A 138 21.85 -2.22 -1.54
N ASN A 139 22.47 -1.03 -1.63
CA ASN A 139 23.90 -0.83 -1.87
C ASN A 139 24.43 -1.58 -3.10
N SER A 140 23.62 -1.62 -4.17
CA SER A 140 23.98 -2.18 -5.48
C SER A 140 23.81 -1.12 -6.56
N LYS A 141 24.85 -0.92 -7.39
CA LYS A 141 24.82 0.05 -8.50
C LYS A 141 23.64 -0.21 -9.45
N TYR A 142 23.32 -1.48 -9.71
CA TYR A 142 22.23 -1.85 -10.60
C TYR A 142 20.85 -1.47 -10.04
N ALA A 143 20.60 -1.83 -8.77
CA ALA A 143 19.34 -1.51 -8.11
C ALA A 143 19.16 0.01 -7.92
N PHE A 144 20.25 0.73 -7.62
CA PHE A 144 20.21 2.19 -7.50
C PHE A 144 19.87 2.87 -8.84
N LEU A 145 20.53 2.48 -9.93
CA LEU A 145 20.21 3.01 -11.27
C LEU A 145 18.79 2.63 -11.72
N GLY A 146 18.31 1.44 -11.36
CA GLY A 146 16.91 1.03 -11.57
C GLY A 146 15.94 1.94 -10.83
N GLY A 147 16.18 2.19 -9.54
CA GLY A 147 15.37 3.10 -8.72
C GLY A 147 15.34 4.53 -9.27
N LEU A 148 16.47 5.06 -9.74
CA LEU A 148 16.52 6.39 -10.38
C LEU A 148 15.72 6.46 -11.68
N ARG A 149 15.70 5.39 -12.50
CA ARG A 149 14.89 5.33 -13.72
C ARG A 149 13.40 5.31 -13.40
N SER A 150 12.99 4.49 -12.44
CA SER A 150 11.59 4.44 -11.98
C SER A 150 11.16 5.78 -11.37
N ALA A 151 12.03 6.43 -10.59
CA ALA A 151 11.76 7.75 -10.05
C ALA A 151 11.59 8.81 -11.17
N GLY A 152 12.49 8.82 -12.15
CA GLY A 152 12.40 9.70 -13.31
C GLY A 152 11.12 9.50 -14.12
N GLN A 153 10.72 8.24 -14.32
CA GLN A 153 9.43 7.91 -14.95
C GLN A 153 8.26 8.47 -14.15
N MET A 154 8.16 8.20 -12.84
CA MET A 154 7.03 8.67 -12.03
C MET A 154 6.93 10.20 -12.04
N VAL A 155 8.03 10.91 -11.83
CA VAL A 155 8.03 12.39 -11.84
C VAL A 155 7.65 12.95 -13.22
N SER A 156 7.94 12.23 -14.30
CA SER A 156 7.59 12.68 -15.66
C SER A 156 6.11 12.47 -16.01
N TYR A 157 5.44 11.55 -15.31
CA TYR A 157 4.01 11.23 -15.50
C TYR A 157 3.12 11.69 -14.34
N GLU A 158 3.71 12.33 -13.32
CA GLU A 158 3.01 13.14 -12.32
C GLU A 158 2.52 14.46 -12.91
#